data_AF-A0A2C1YWN7-F1
#
_entry.id   AF-A0A2C1YWN7-F1
#
_cell.length_a   1.000
_cell.length_b   1.000
_cell.length_c   1.000
_cell.angle_alpha   90.00
_cell.angle_beta   90.00
_cell.angle_gamma   90.00
#
_symmetry.space_group_name_H-M   'P 1'
#
loop_
_entity.id
_entity.type
_entity.pdbx_description
1 polymer ?
#
loop_
_entity_poly.entity_id
_entity_poly.type
_entity_poly.pdbx_seq_one_letter_code
_entity_poly.pdbx_strand_id
1 'polypeptide(L)'
;MKKSVWLLFSLLLVMLAGCKAEPDYQVKFTKELYFQKETKMPFEIQVTENQKAVTGLKVSMEFMMTTMDHGTYDVQLVEGKKGTYNGKVALPMSGKYEAAFTLEKDGKKTEKVININVTQPKGVARINGEWITNEDVAFYKIINQLQLVMNREAAKQKYSGKQLEEELAYLESQEKASDEKNQLLTQIIRLRSMALLAGEKGHKVTNTEVAAAVNKVREQYSHYEGTKKLISEYGENKFWATEQEQYKLIVLTQKVQKDIMEKVQKENPNAGQHELYYQAQTEYEDLLISQVSALEIEVL
;
A
#
# COMPACT_ATOMS: atom_id res chain seq x y z
N MET A 1 -27.39 -54.20 53.42
CA MET A 1 -27.42 -52.74 53.23
C MET A 1 -26.01 -52.13 53.05
N LYS A 2 -25.22 -52.54 52.05
CA LYS A 2 -23.84 -52.04 51.87
C LYS A 2 -23.35 -51.84 50.41
N LYS A 3 -24.19 -52.10 49.39
CA LYS A 3 -23.79 -51.96 47.98
C LYS A 3 -24.45 -50.79 47.24
N SER A 4 -25.53 -50.22 47.80
CA SER A 4 -26.31 -49.14 47.16
C SER A 4 -25.78 -47.73 47.44
N VAL A 5 -24.92 -47.56 48.46
CA VAL A 5 -24.35 -46.26 48.84
C VAL A 5 -23.13 -45.90 47.98
N TRP A 6 -22.46 -46.88 47.40
CA TRP A 6 -21.24 -46.66 46.62
C TRP A 6 -21.51 -46.17 45.18
N LEU A 7 -22.69 -46.50 44.64
CA LEU A 7 -23.13 -46.02 43.32
C LEU A 7 -23.59 -44.56 43.32
N LEU A 8 -24.15 -44.07 44.44
CA LEU A 8 -24.53 -42.65 44.56
C LEU A 8 -23.33 -41.71 44.72
N PHE A 9 -22.23 -42.18 45.33
CA PHE A 9 -21.02 -41.38 45.51
C PHE A 9 -20.20 -41.24 44.21
N SER A 10 -20.26 -42.24 43.31
CA SER A 10 -19.64 -42.15 41.98
C SER A 10 -20.41 -41.26 41.00
N LEU A 11 -21.71 -41.04 41.21
CA LEU A 11 -22.53 -40.19 40.35
C LEU A 11 -22.39 -38.69 40.69
N LEU A 12 -22.04 -38.35 41.94
CA LEU A 12 -21.81 -36.97 42.36
C LEU A 12 -20.47 -36.40 41.87
N LEU A 13 -19.44 -37.23 41.67
CA LEU A 13 -18.12 -36.79 41.21
C LEU A 13 -18.07 -36.41 39.73
N VAL A 14 -19.02 -36.87 38.91
CA VAL A 14 -19.10 -36.51 37.47
C VAL A 14 -19.75 -35.13 37.26
N MET A 15 -20.50 -34.61 38.25
CA MET A 15 -21.13 -33.29 38.14
C MET A 15 -20.19 -32.11 38.47
N LEU A 16 -19.01 -32.36 39.04
CA LEU A 16 -18.04 -31.31 39.36
C LEU A 16 -17.05 -31.00 38.22
N ALA A 17 -17.09 -31.74 37.11
CA ALA A 17 -16.32 -31.43 35.89
C ALA A 17 -17.07 -30.46 34.94
N GLY A 18 -18.22 -29.92 35.36
CA GLY A 18 -19.15 -29.16 34.52
C GLY A 18 -18.89 -27.65 34.37
N CYS A 19 -17.94 -27.07 35.12
CA CYS A 19 -17.48 -25.71 34.83
C CYS A 19 -16.53 -25.77 33.63
N LYS A 20 -17.08 -25.86 32.41
CA LYS A 20 -16.32 -25.50 31.21
C LYS A 20 -15.82 -24.07 31.43
N ALA A 21 -14.52 -23.92 31.64
CA ALA A 21 -13.87 -22.61 31.68
C ALA A 21 -14.33 -21.81 30.47
N GLU A 22 -14.64 -20.53 30.68
CA GLU A 22 -14.97 -19.65 29.58
C GLU A 22 -13.80 -19.64 28.58
N PRO A 23 -14.09 -19.58 27.27
CA PRO A 23 -13.05 -19.53 26.25
C PRO A 23 -12.13 -18.33 26.50
N ASP A 24 -10.81 -18.55 26.57
CA ASP A 24 -9.85 -17.47 26.70
C ASP A 24 -9.40 -16.97 25.33
N TYR A 25 -10.30 -16.24 24.66
CA TYR A 25 -10.00 -15.63 23.37
C TYR A 25 -8.98 -14.50 23.52
N GLN A 26 -7.96 -14.53 22.67
CA GLN A 26 -7.02 -13.44 22.45
C GLN A 26 -7.38 -12.74 21.15
N VAL A 27 -7.55 -11.42 21.21
CA VAL A 27 -7.89 -10.56 20.06
C VAL A 27 -6.73 -9.61 19.80
N LYS A 28 -6.32 -9.51 18.53
CA LYS A 28 -5.29 -8.55 18.09
C LYS A 28 -5.70 -7.92 16.77
N PHE A 29 -5.54 -6.61 16.63
CA PHE A 29 -5.56 -5.97 15.31
C PHE A 29 -4.36 -6.44 14.49
N THR A 30 -4.57 -6.76 13.22
CA THR A 30 -3.48 -7.21 12.33
C THR A 30 -2.67 -6.04 11.80
N LYS A 31 -3.22 -4.82 11.83
CA LYS A 31 -2.63 -3.57 11.33
C LYS A 31 -2.98 -2.39 12.23
N GLU A 32 -2.23 -1.31 12.12
CA GLU A 32 -2.55 -0.03 12.77
C GLU A 32 -3.86 0.55 12.20
N LEU A 33 -4.63 1.23 13.06
CA LEU A 33 -5.82 1.96 12.63
C LEU A 33 -5.47 3.42 12.38
N TYR A 34 -5.87 3.91 11.22
CA TYR A 34 -5.72 5.31 10.83
C TYR A 34 -7.06 6.02 10.81
N PHE A 35 -7.06 7.26 11.25
CA PHE A 35 -8.17 8.16 11.02
C PHE A 35 -8.11 8.69 9.59
N GLN A 36 -9.22 8.60 8.86
CA GLN A 36 -9.48 9.39 7.66
C GLN A 36 -10.81 10.10 7.81
N LYS A 37 -10.78 11.42 7.58
CA LYS A 37 -11.97 12.26 7.67
C LYS A 37 -13.05 11.73 6.72
N GLU A 38 -14.26 11.54 7.26
CA GLU A 38 -15.47 11.16 6.52
C GLU A 38 -15.38 9.84 5.73
N THR A 39 -14.36 9.01 5.98
CA THR A 39 -14.12 7.76 5.26
C THR A 39 -14.15 6.57 6.22
N LYS A 40 -14.88 5.51 5.84
CA LYS A 40 -14.87 4.25 6.59
C LYS A 40 -13.61 3.47 6.26
N MET A 41 -12.70 3.38 7.22
CA MET A 41 -11.46 2.65 7.08
C MET A 41 -11.67 1.16 7.34
N PRO A 42 -11.19 0.27 6.45
CA PRO A 42 -11.17 -1.16 6.72
C PRO A 42 -10.15 -1.47 7.82
N PHE A 43 -10.46 -2.46 8.64
CA PHE A 43 -9.53 -3.05 9.59
C PHE A 43 -9.79 -4.55 9.70
N GLU A 44 -8.78 -5.27 10.18
CA GLU A 44 -8.86 -6.71 10.44
C GLU A 44 -8.32 -7.00 11.84
N ILE A 45 -8.98 -7.94 12.51
CA ILE A 45 -8.50 -8.54 13.75
C ILE A 45 -8.22 -10.04 13.52
N GLN A 46 -7.35 -10.60 14.32
CA GLN A 46 -7.16 -12.03 14.47
C GLN A 46 -7.64 -12.47 15.86
N VAL A 47 -8.45 -13.53 15.89
CA VAL A 47 -8.91 -14.16 17.14
C VAL A 47 -8.25 -15.53 17.28
N THR A 48 -7.59 -15.73 18.42
CA THR A 48 -6.93 -17.01 18.74
C THR A 48 -7.33 -17.51 20.12
N GLU A 49 -7.29 -18.83 20.29
CA GLU A 49 -7.46 -19.52 21.57
C GLU A 49 -6.35 -20.55 21.66
N ASN A 50 -5.55 -20.54 22.73
CA ASN A 50 -4.38 -21.42 22.87
C ASN A 50 -3.48 -21.41 21.61
N GLN A 51 -3.22 -20.22 21.06
CA GLN A 51 -2.44 -19.96 19.84
C GLN A 51 -3.01 -20.53 18.54
N LYS A 52 -4.22 -21.09 18.56
CA LYS A 52 -4.92 -21.59 17.36
C LYS A 52 -5.94 -20.56 16.91
N ALA A 53 -6.01 -20.36 15.59
CA ALA A 53 -7.03 -19.53 14.97
C ALA A 53 -8.43 -20.06 15.30
N VAL A 54 -9.33 -19.17 15.73
CA VAL A 54 -10.71 -19.51 16.06
C VAL A 54 -11.62 -19.07 14.93
N THR A 55 -12.49 -19.97 14.48
CA THR A 55 -13.50 -19.74 13.44
C THR A 55 -14.91 -19.98 13.97
N GLY A 56 -15.92 -19.48 13.24
CA GLY A 56 -17.34 -19.61 13.56
C GLY A 56 -17.83 -18.72 14.69
N LEU A 57 -17.09 -17.64 15.02
CA LEU A 57 -17.51 -16.63 15.97
C LEU A 57 -18.42 -15.60 15.30
N LYS A 58 -19.48 -15.19 16.00
CA LYS A 58 -20.09 -13.88 15.73
C LYS A 58 -19.32 -12.86 16.54
N VAL A 59 -18.69 -11.91 15.86
CA VAL A 59 -17.90 -10.86 16.51
C VAL A 59 -18.55 -9.52 16.23
N SER A 60 -18.86 -8.78 17.29
CA SER A 60 -19.18 -7.35 17.24
C SER A 60 -18.17 -6.58 18.07
N MET A 61 -17.98 -5.31 17.73
CA MET A 61 -17.05 -4.43 18.41
C MET A 61 -17.66 -3.04 18.54
N GLU A 62 -17.41 -2.41 19.67
CA GLU A 62 -17.69 -1.00 19.92
C GLU A 62 -16.36 -0.25 20.09
N PHE A 63 -16.20 0.88 19.39
CA PHE A 63 -15.11 1.82 19.67
C PHE A 63 -15.60 3.00 20.49
N MET A 64 -14.84 3.38 21.50
CA MET A 64 -15.06 4.58 22.31
C MET A 64 -13.73 5.29 22.60
N MET A 65 -13.71 6.62 22.56
CA MET A 65 -12.51 7.36 22.94
C MET A 65 -12.32 7.34 24.47
N THR A 66 -11.07 7.14 24.91
CA THR A 66 -10.75 7.00 26.33
C THR A 66 -10.79 8.31 27.13
N THR A 67 -10.62 9.45 26.46
CA THR A 67 -10.43 10.76 27.11
C THR A 67 -11.51 11.79 26.79
N MET A 68 -12.27 11.62 25.72
CA MET A 68 -13.27 12.58 25.24
C MET A 68 -14.48 11.82 24.73
N ASP A 69 -15.69 12.25 25.08
CA ASP A 69 -16.91 11.61 24.58
C ASP A 69 -17.23 12.13 23.17
N HIS A 70 -17.10 11.24 22.19
CA HIS A 70 -17.53 11.45 20.81
C HIS A 70 -18.57 10.42 20.38
N GLY A 71 -19.24 9.78 21.34
CA GLY A 71 -20.13 8.66 21.13
C GLY A 71 -19.42 7.33 20.93
N THR A 72 -20.23 6.30 20.70
CA THR A 72 -19.79 4.93 20.44
C THR A 72 -19.94 4.59 18.96
N TYR A 73 -19.05 3.73 18.46
CA TYR A 73 -19.04 3.30 17.06
C TYR A 73 -19.09 1.78 16.97
N ASP A 74 -20.28 1.26 16.70
CA ASP A 74 -20.53 -0.17 16.58
C ASP A 74 -20.16 -0.71 15.20
N VAL A 75 -19.51 -1.87 15.19
CA VAL A 75 -19.15 -2.61 13.99
C VAL A 75 -19.45 -4.09 14.18
N GLN A 76 -20.25 -4.67 13.29
CA GLN A 76 -20.36 -6.11 13.14
C GLN A 76 -19.23 -6.58 12.21
N LEU A 77 -18.43 -7.55 12.67
CA LEU A 77 -17.30 -8.05 11.88
C LEU A 77 -17.72 -9.26 11.06
N VAL A 78 -17.15 -9.35 9.86
CA VAL A 78 -17.35 -10.46 8.92
C VAL A 78 -16.17 -11.42 9.05
N GLU A 79 -16.46 -12.69 9.27
CA GLU A 79 -15.44 -13.74 9.35
C GLU A 79 -14.67 -13.88 8.04
N GLY A 80 -13.35 -13.90 8.15
CA GLY A 80 -12.37 -14.11 7.08
C GLY A 80 -11.76 -15.51 7.12
N LYS A 81 -10.50 -15.63 6.70
CA LYS A 81 -9.77 -16.91 6.68
C LYS A 81 -8.86 -17.00 7.90
N LYS A 82 -8.57 -18.22 8.36
CA LYS A 82 -7.59 -18.48 9.43
C LYS A 82 -7.86 -17.65 10.71
N GLY A 83 -9.14 -17.55 11.09
CA GLY A 83 -9.58 -16.85 12.30
C GLY A 83 -9.43 -15.33 12.27
N THR A 84 -9.38 -14.74 11.07
CA THR A 84 -9.47 -13.28 10.91
C THR A 84 -10.92 -12.82 10.82
N TYR A 85 -11.17 -11.59 11.25
CA TYR A 85 -12.49 -10.95 11.21
C TYR A 85 -12.32 -9.50 10.74
N ASN A 86 -13.12 -9.10 9.77
CA ASN A 86 -12.96 -7.85 9.02
C ASN A 86 -14.11 -6.89 9.31
N GLY A 87 -13.79 -5.61 9.47
CA GLY A 87 -14.77 -4.55 9.69
C GLY A 87 -14.40 -3.26 8.98
N LYS A 88 -15.33 -2.30 9.00
CA LYS A 88 -15.09 -0.94 8.51
C LYS A 88 -15.65 0.06 9.51
N VAL A 89 -14.87 1.08 9.88
CA VAL A 89 -15.27 2.11 10.85
C VAL A 89 -14.88 3.50 10.38
N ALA A 90 -15.75 4.49 10.61
CA ALA A 90 -15.43 5.90 10.40
C ALA A 90 -15.26 6.55 11.79
N LEU A 91 -14.04 6.55 12.29
CA LEU A 91 -13.72 7.18 13.58
C LEU A 91 -13.64 8.72 13.41
N PRO A 92 -13.99 9.50 14.44
CA PRO A 92 -14.14 10.95 14.32
C PRO A 92 -12.81 11.71 14.32
N MET A 93 -11.76 11.14 14.92
CA MET A 93 -10.43 11.74 15.00
C MET A 93 -9.35 10.72 15.38
N SER A 94 -8.10 11.16 15.37
CA SER A 94 -6.99 10.42 15.97
C SER A 94 -7.01 10.53 17.49
N GLY A 95 -6.58 9.49 18.20
CA GLY A 95 -6.49 9.46 19.66
C GLY A 95 -6.46 8.06 20.22
N LYS A 96 -6.57 7.96 21.55
CA LYS A 96 -6.66 6.69 22.26
C LYS A 96 -8.10 6.22 22.34
N TYR A 97 -8.35 5.01 21.87
CA TYR A 97 -9.66 4.36 21.89
C TYR A 97 -9.62 3.08 22.71
N GLU A 98 -10.72 2.77 23.36
CA GLU A 98 -11.08 1.42 23.79
C GLU A 98 -11.87 0.75 22.67
N ALA A 99 -11.48 -0.46 22.34
CA ALA A 99 -12.22 -1.34 21.45
C ALA A 99 -12.77 -2.50 22.31
N ALA A 100 -14.07 -2.50 22.54
CA ALA A 100 -14.80 -3.51 23.30
C ALA A 100 -15.41 -4.54 22.35
N PHE A 101 -14.93 -5.78 22.43
CA PHE A 101 -15.34 -6.90 21.60
C PHE A 101 -16.35 -7.77 22.34
N THR A 102 -17.41 -8.14 21.65
CA THR A 102 -18.29 -9.26 22.03
C THR A 102 -18.06 -10.41 21.06
N LEU A 103 -17.56 -11.53 21.59
CA LEU A 103 -17.33 -12.75 20.83
C LEU A 103 -18.37 -13.79 21.24
N GLU A 104 -19.19 -14.26 20.30
CA GLU A 104 -20.24 -15.25 20.56
C GLU A 104 -20.01 -16.54 19.77
N LYS A 105 -20.10 -17.68 20.46
CA LYS A 105 -20.12 -19.02 19.87
C LYS A 105 -21.12 -19.90 20.58
N ASP A 106 -22.01 -20.57 19.83
CA ASP A 106 -23.02 -21.48 20.36
C ASP A 106 -23.87 -20.87 21.50
N GLY A 107 -24.18 -19.56 21.39
CA GLY A 107 -24.94 -18.81 22.39
C GLY A 107 -24.14 -18.38 23.65
N LYS A 108 -22.86 -18.77 23.77
CA LYS A 108 -21.97 -18.28 24.82
C LYS A 108 -21.25 -17.02 24.37
N LYS A 109 -21.24 -15.99 25.23
CA LYS A 109 -20.59 -14.71 24.98
C LYS A 109 -19.34 -14.55 25.83
N THR A 110 -18.31 -13.97 25.23
CA THR A 110 -17.08 -13.55 25.90
C THR A 110 -16.82 -12.11 25.51
N GLU A 111 -16.51 -11.28 26.50
CA GLU A 111 -16.16 -9.87 26.30
C GLU A 111 -14.65 -9.68 26.43
N LYS A 112 -14.08 -8.84 25.56
CA LYS A 112 -12.66 -8.45 25.63
C LYS A 112 -12.54 -6.97 25.31
N VAL A 113 -11.74 -6.25 26.08
CA VAL A 113 -11.44 -4.83 25.82
C VAL A 113 -9.96 -4.71 25.54
N ILE A 114 -9.62 -4.00 24.46
CA ILE A 114 -8.23 -3.64 24.16
C ILE A 114 -8.13 -2.14 23.90
N ASN A 115 -7.06 -1.56 24.42
CA ASN A 115 -6.71 -0.18 24.14
C ASN A 115 -5.96 -0.10 22.82
N ILE A 116 -6.36 0.82 21.96
CA ILE A 116 -5.70 1.11 20.69
C ILE A 116 -5.40 2.59 20.56
N ASN A 117 -4.44 2.90 19.69
CA ASN A 117 -4.13 4.25 19.31
C ASN A 117 -4.42 4.43 17.82
N VAL A 118 -5.32 5.35 17.51
CA VAL A 118 -5.70 5.71 16.14
C VAL A 118 -4.91 6.94 15.76
N THR A 119 -4.14 6.87 14.68
CA THR A 119 -3.23 7.96 14.29
C THR A 119 -3.65 8.61 12.98
N GLN A 120 -3.18 9.84 12.76
CA GLN A 120 -3.26 10.47 11.44
C GLN A 120 -2.26 9.76 10.52
N PRO A 121 -2.67 9.33 9.33
CA PRO A 121 -1.75 8.74 8.39
C PRO A 121 -0.75 9.80 7.91
N LYS A 122 0.52 9.42 7.78
CA LYS A 122 1.57 10.32 7.27
C LYS A 122 1.60 10.37 5.73
N GLY A 123 0.77 9.56 5.08
CA GLY A 123 0.71 9.44 3.65
C GLY A 123 -0.53 8.71 3.17
N VAL A 124 -0.52 8.30 1.90
CA VAL A 124 -1.64 7.64 1.23
C VAL A 124 -1.43 6.13 1.07
N ALA A 125 -0.20 5.67 1.25
CA ALA A 125 0.15 4.25 1.23
C ALA A 125 1.47 3.99 1.95
N ARG A 126 1.82 2.72 2.16
CA ARG A 126 3.11 2.26 2.68
C ARG A 126 3.65 1.09 1.86
N ILE A 127 4.97 0.98 1.76
CA ILE A 127 5.69 -0.19 1.22
C ILE A 127 6.71 -0.63 2.27
N ASN A 128 6.58 -1.84 2.80
CA ASN A 128 7.43 -2.38 3.87
C ASN A 128 7.58 -1.40 5.07
N GLY A 129 6.47 -0.75 5.42
CA GLY A 129 6.43 0.24 6.49
C GLY A 129 6.87 1.67 6.10
N GLU A 130 7.50 1.89 4.95
CA GLU A 130 7.89 3.22 4.47
C GLU A 130 6.73 3.94 3.79
N TRP A 131 6.52 5.22 4.12
CA TRP A 131 5.37 5.99 3.65
C TRP A 131 5.51 6.47 2.20
N ILE A 132 4.41 6.40 1.45
CA ILE A 132 4.15 7.21 0.26
C ILE A 132 3.27 8.37 0.71
N THR A 133 3.84 9.57 0.73
CA THR A 133 3.21 10.79 1.24
C THR A 133 2.33 11.47 0.19
N ASN A 134 1.52 12.45 0.62
CA ASN A 134 0.84 13.33 -0.34
C ASN A 134 1.81 14.17 -1.17
N GLU A 135 3.00 14.48 -0.63
CA GLU A 135 4.04 15.21 -1.37
C GLU A 135 4.62 14.35 -2.51
N ASP A 136 4.81 13.05 -2.28
CA ASP A 136 5.24 12.10 -3.32
C ASP A 136 4.23 12.07 -4.48
N VAL A 137 2.93 11.97 -4.16
CA VAL A 137 1.85 11.97 -5.17
C VAL A 137 1.81 13.29 -5.93
N ALA A 138 1.93 14.42 -5.23
CA ALA A 138 1.96 15.73 -5.84
C ALA A 138 3.18 15.91 -6.76
N PHE A 139 4.34 15.38 -6.38
CA PHE A 139 5.54 15.43 -7.21
C PHE A 139 5.38 14.62 -8.49
N TYR A 140 4.87 13.38 -8.40
CA TYR A 140 4.60 12.56 -9.58
C TYR A 140 3.58 13.21 -10.53
N LYS A 141 2.59 13.92 -9.99
CA LYS A 141 1.66 14.71 -10.79
C LYS A 141 2.41 15.76 -11.63
N ILE A 142 3.35 16.49 -11.02
CA ILE A 142 4.17 17.48 -11.74
C ILE A 142 5.02 16.80 -12.82
N ILE A 143 5.65 15.65 -12.54
CA ILE A 143 6.43 14.91 -13.54
C ILE A 143 5.58 14.56 -14.76
N ASN A 144 4.34 14.09 -14.56
CA ASN A 144 3.42 13.80 -15.66
C ASN A 144 3.02 15.07 -16.43
N GLN A 145 2.77 16.18 -15.74
CA GLN A 145 2.47 17.47 -16.37
C GLN A 145 3.66 17.99 -17.20
N LEU A 146 4.89 17.83 -16.73
CA LEU A 146 6.09 18.18 -17.50
C LEU A 146 6.15 17.39 -18.81
N GLN A 147 5.89 16.08 -18.75
CA GLN A 147 5.86 15.24 -19.96
C GLN A 147 4.77 15.69 -20.95
N LEU A 148 3.57 16.00 -20.46
CA LEU A 148 2.47 16.48 -21.30
C LEU A 148 2.79 17.82 -21.96
N VAL A 149 3.42 18.74 -21.24
CA VAL A 149 3.86 20.03 -21.78
C VAL A 149 4.92 19.85 -22.86
N MET A 150 5.96 19.04 -22.61
CA MET A 150 6.98 18.74 -23.62
C MET A 150 6.34 18.11 -24.88
N ASN A 151 5.43 17.16 -24.71
CA ASN A 151 4.72 16.52 -25.82
C ASN A 151 3.89 17.53 -26.62
N ARG A 152 3.18 18.45 -25.95
CA ARG A 152 2.39 19.51 -26.60
C ARG A 152 3.27 20.47 -27.39
N GLU A 153 4.39 20.89 -26.83
CA GLU A 153 5.32 21.79 -27.51
C GLU A 153 5.98 21.09 -28.72
N ALA A 154 6.41 19.84 -28.56
CA ALA A 154 6.94 19.04 -29.66
C ALA A 154 5.89 18.80 -30.77
N ALA A 155 4.63 18.52 -30.42
CA ALA A 155 3.54 18.36 -31.38
C ALA A 155 3.31 19.64 -32.20
N LYS A 156 3.33 20.82 -31.56
CA LYS A 156 3.20 22.12 -32.23
C LYS A 156 4.35 22.43 -33.19
N GLN A 157 5.54 21.89 -32.94
CA GLN A 157 6.69 22.01 -33.84
C GLN A 157 6.61 21.04 -35.02
N LYS A 158 6.00 19.86 -34.81
CA LYS A 158 5.99 18.77 -35.78
C LYS A 158 4.77 18.76 -36.71
N TYR A 159 3.60 19.13 -36.19
CA TYR A 159 2.32 18.99 -36.88
C TYR A 159 1.63 20.35 -37.10
N SER A 160 0.69 20.38 -38.04
CA SER A 160 -0.10 21.57 -38.36
C SER A 160 -1.52 21.21 -38.80
N GLY A 161 -2.44 22.19 -38.77
CA GLY A 161 -3.83 22.01 -39.20
C GLY A 161 -4.55 20.88 -38.43
N LYS A 162 -5.37 20.10 -39.14
CA LYS A 162 -6.18 19.03 -38.53
C LYS A 162 -5.36 17.99 -37.76
N GLN A 163 -4.15 17.66 -38.23
CA GLN A 163 -3.27 16.71 -37.52
C GLN A 163 -2.83 17.25 -36.16
N LEU A 164 -2.55 18.55 -36.07
CA LEU A 164 -2.21 19.19 -34.80
C LEU A 164 -3.43 19.21 -33.86
N GLU A 165 -4.61 19.50 -34.37
CA GLU A 165 -5.86 19.49 -33.59
C GLU A 165 -6.13 18.10 -32.98
N GLU A 166 -6.00 17.04 -33.78
CA GLU A 166 -6.17 15.65 -33.34
C GLU A 166 -5.13 15.26 -32.28
N GLU A 167 -3.86 15.60 -32.48
CA GLU A 167 -2.78 15.29 -31.52
C GLU A 167 -2.99 16.05 -30.18
N LEU A 168 -3.36 17.33 -30.24
CA LEU A 168 -3.61 18.11 -29.03
C LEU A 168 -4.83 17.60 -28.25
N ALA A 169 -5.90 17.20 -28.94
CA ALA A 169 -7.08 16.60 -28.31
C ALA A 169 -6.73 15.26 -27.63
N TYR A 170 -5.88 14.45 -28.25
CA TYR A 170 -5.37 13.22 -27.64
C TYR A 170 -4.55 13.51 -26.37
N LEU A 171 -3.62 14.47 -26.41
CA LEU A 171 -2.82 14.86 -25.24
C LEU A 171 -3.67 15.46 -24.11
N GLU A 172 -4.75 16.17 -24.42
CA GLU A 172 -5.71 16.64 -23.42
C GLU A 172 -6.47 15.49 -22.75
N SER A 173 -6.84 14.46 -23.52
CA SER A 173 -7.47 13.26 -22.94
C SER A 173 -6.54 12.53 -21.96
N GLN A 174 -5.22 12.53 -22.22
CA GLN A 174 -4.22 11.94 -21.33
C GLN A 174 -4.02 12.71 -20.03
N GLU A 175 -4.19 14.04 -20.05
CA GLU A 175 -4.04 14.89 -18.86
C GLU A 175 -5.00 14.47 -17.75
N LYS A 176 -6.27 14.23 -18.09
CA LYS A 176 -7.29 13.79 -17.13
C LYS A 176 -6.96 12.44 -16.50
N ALA A 177 -6.43 11.50 -17.29
CA ALA A 177 -6.03 10.19 -16.80
C ALA A 177 -4.75 10.25 -15.95
N SER A 178 -3.83 11.15 -16.26
CA SER A 178 -2.54 11.29 -15.57
C SER A 178 -2.64 11.88 -14.17
N ASP A 179 -3.77 12.54 -13.86
CA ASP A 179 -4.08 13.15 -12.57
C ASP A 179 -4.77 12.19 -11.59
N GLU A 180 -5.15 10.99 -12.04
CA GLU A 180 -5.81 10.01 -11.19
C GLU A 180 -4.87 9.52 -10.08
N LYS A 181 -5.27 9.74 -8.82
CA LYS A 181 -4.48 9.35 -7.62
C LYS A 181 -4.01 7.89 -7.68
N ASN A 182 -4.86 6.98 -8.16
CA ASN A 182 -4.53 5.55 -8.26
C ASN A 182 -3.45 5.28 -9.33
N GLN A 183 -3.45 6.02 -10.43
CA GLN A 183 -2.41 5.93 -11.46
C GLN A 183 -1.08 6.45 -10.93
N LEU A 184 -1.08 7.61 -10.27
CA LEU A 184 0.11 8.19 -9.63
C LEU A 184 0.69 7.25 -8.58
N LEU A 185 -0.17 6.70 -7.72
CA LEU A 185 0.25 5.75 -6.69
C LEU A 185 0.83 4.47 -7.30
N THR A 186 0.24 3.96 -8.38
CA THR A 186 0.75 2.81 -9.11
C THR A 186 2.15 3.08 -9.67
N GLN A 187 2.40 4.26 -10.23
CA GLN A 187 3.73 4.64 -10.74
C GLN A 187 4.77 4.69 -9.60
N ILE A 188 4.42 5.26 -8.46
CA ILE A 188 5.30 5.32 -7.28
C ILE A 188 5.62 3.91 -6.77
N ILE A 189 4.60 3.05 -6.62
CA ILE A 189 4.77 1.68 -6.15
C ILE A 189 5.68 0.90 -7.08
N ARG A 190 5.45 0.98 -8.41
CA ARG A 190 6.27 0.27 -9.41
C ARG A 190 7.74 0.71 -9.33
N LEU A 191 8.02 2.02 -9.27
CA LEU A 191 9.39 2.52 -9.17
C LEU A 191 10.07 2.06 -7.88
N ARG A 192 9.43 2.28 -6.73
CA ARG A 192 10.00 1.93 -5.42
C ARG A 192 10.22 0.43 -5.29
N SER A 193 9.30 -0.40 -5.80
CA SER A 193 9.43 -1.86 -5.77
C SER A 193 10.65 -2.34 -6.54
N MET A 194 10.88 -1.82 -7.74
CA MET A 194 12.05 -2.21 -8.54
C MET A 194 13.36 -1.64 -8.02
N ALA A 195 13.35 -0.47 -7.42
CA ALA A 195 14.52 0.08 -6.73
C ALA A 195 14.90 -0.76 -5.49
N LEU A 196 13.91 -1.23 -4.72
CA LEU A 196 14.14 -2.17 -3.61
C LEU A 196 14.76 -3.48 -4.12
N LEU A 197 14.20 -4.06 -5.19
CA LEU A 197 14.76 -5.26 -5.82
C LEU A 197 16.20 -5.06 -6.31
N ALA A 198 16.52 -3.88 -6.86
CA ALA A 198 17.89 -3.55 -7.24
C ALA A 198 18.83 -3.64 -6.03
N GLY A 199 18.42 -3.07 -4.90
CA GLY A 199 19.16 -3.15 -3.63
C GLY A 199 19.31 -4.58 -3.12
N GLU A 200 18.27 -5.39 -3.19
CA GLU A 200 18.29 -6.82 -2.83
C GLU A 200 19.28 -7.62 -3.71
N LYS A 201 19.40 -7.26 -5.00
CA LYS A 201 20.40 -7.80 -5.93
C LYS A 201 21.81 -7.26 -5.71
N GLY A 202 22.01 -6.37 -4.73
CA GLY A 202 23.31 -5.79 -4.39
C GLY A 202 23.70 -4.57 -5.22
N HIS A 203 22.80 -4.03 -6.06
CA HIS A 203 23.06 -2.77 -6.75
C HIS A 203 23.14 -1.62 -5.75
N LYS A 204 24.04 -0.69 -6.05
CA LYS A 204 24.20 0.57 -5.31
C LYS A 204 24.18 1.72 -6.29
N VAL A 205 23.82 2.90 -5.82
CA VAL A 205 23.86 4.12 -6.61
C VAL A 205 24.82 5.11 -5.95
N THR A 206 25.63 5.77 -6.77
CA THR A 206 26.53 6.84 -6.35
C THR A 206 25.90 8.20 -6.62
N ASN A 207 26.30 9.21 -5.84
CA ASN A 207 25.84 10.58 -6.06
C ASN A 207 26.21 11.10 -7.47
N THR A 208 27.34 10.65 -8.03
CA THR A 208 27.79 11.04 -9.37
C THR A 208 26.86 10.49 -10.46
N GLU A 209 26.45 9.22 -10.37
CA GLU A 209 25.49 8.63 -11.32
C GLU A 209 24.15 9.38 -11.28
N VAL A 210 23.66 9.70 -10.08
CA VAL A 210 22.41 10.45 -9.89
C VAL A 210 22.53 11.85 -10.49
N ALA A 211 23.61 12.57 -10.16
CA ALA A 211 23.83 13.92 -10.68
C ALA A 211 23.91 13.95 -12.20
N ALA A 212 24.59 12.97 -12.81
CA ALA A 212 24.65 12.85 -14.27
C ALA A 212 23.26 12.62 -14.89
N ALA A 213 22.45 11.74 -14.30
CA ALA A 213 21.10 11.47 -14.78
C ALA A 213 20.16 12.67 -14.61
N VAL A 214 20.21 13.36 -13.46
CA VAL A 214 19.44 14.58 -13.20
C VAL A 214 19.85 15.70 -14.16
N ASN A 215 21.15 15.89 -14.41
CA ASN A 215 21.63 16.93 -15.33
C ASN A 215 21.10 16.72 -16.75
N LYS A 216 21.04 15.47 -17.23
CA LYS A 216 20.46 15.15 -18.54
C LYS A 216 19.00 15.56 -18.64
N VAL A 217 18.24 15.34 -17.57
CA VAL A 217 16.81 15.67 -17.54
C VAL A 217 16.58 17.17 -17.34
N ARG A 218 17.46 17.83 -16.57
CA ARG A 218 17.49 19.29 -16.50
C ARG A 218 17.75 19.93 -17.85
N GLU A 219 18.71 19.42 -18.60
CA GLU A 219 18.95 19.84 -19.97
C GLU A 219 17.71 19.63 -20.83
N GLN A 220 17.11 18.44 -20.81
CA GLN A 220 15.87 18.16 -21.55
C GLN A 220 14.75 19.16 -21.20
N TYR A 221 14.48 19.40 -19.92
CA TYR A 221 13.45 20.34 -19.49
C TYR A 221 13.77 21.78 -19.89
N SER A 222 15.03 22.18 -19.98
CA SER A 222 15.39 23.56 -20.35
C SER A 222 15.02 23.95 -21.79
N HIS A 223 14.81 22.96 -22.67
CA HIS A 223 14.45 23.17 -24.08
C HIS A 223 12.99 23.59 -24.29
N TYR A 224 12.15 23.49 -23.25
CA TYR A 224 10.73 23.77 -23.33
C TYR A 224 10.38 24.93 -22.39
N GLU A 225 9.57 25.88 -22.85
CA GLU A 225 9.24 27.05 -22.02
C GLU A 225 8.22 26.69 -20.93
N GLY A 226 7.27 25.83 -21.25
CA GLY A 226 6.23 25.41 -20.31
C GLY A 226 6.77 24.57 -19.15
N THR A 227 7.81 23.76 -19.37
CA THR A 227 8.46 22.99 -18.29
C THR A 227 9.17 23.92 -17.32
N LYS A 228 9.91 24.94 -17.81
CA LYS A 228 10.55 25.95 -16.96
C LYS A 228 9.54 26.68 -16.09
N LYS A 229 8.39 27.05 -16.68
CA LYS A 229 7.27 27.67 -15.95
C LYS A 229 6.73 26.75 -14.85
N LEU A 230 6.41 25.49 -15.17
CA LEU A 230 5.89 24.52 -14.19
C LEU A 230 6.86 24.25 -13.03
N ILE A 231 8.15 24.10 -13.33
CA ILE A 231 9.19 23.91 -12.30
C ILE A 231 9.28 25.15 -11.39
N SER A 232 9.22 26.35 -11.97
CA SER A 232 9.21 27.59 -11.21
C SER A 232 7.98 27.71 -10.31
N GLU A 233 6.79 27.33 -10.79
CA GLU A 233 5.54 27.37 -10.03
C GLU A 233 5.51 26.35 -8.87
N TYR A 234 6.12 25.18 -9.06
CA TYR A 234 6.29 24.19 -7.99
C TYR A 234 7.31 24.63 -6.92
N GLY A 235 8.25 25.49 -7.29
CA GLY A 235 9.38 25.91 -6.49
C GLY A 235 10.66 25.17 -6.91
N GLU A 236 11.50 25.85 -7.68
CA GLU A 236 12.64 25.25 -8.39
C GLU A 236 13.60 24.48 -7.48
N ASN A 237 14.00 25.04 -6.34
CA ASN A 237 14.89 24.36 -5.40
C ASN A 237 14.25 23.09 -4.81
N LYS A 238 12.94 23.16 -4.49
CA LYS A 238 12.20 21.99 -3.99
C LYS A 238 12.10 20.94 -5.09
N PHE A 239 11.76 21.34 -6.32
CA PHE A 239 11.68 20.46 -7.47
C PHE A 239 12.98 19.67 -7.66
N TRP A 240 14.12 20.37 -7.79
CA TRP A 240 15.39 19.72 -8.06
C TRP A 240 15.91 18.85 -6.91
N ALA A 241 15.63 19.23 -5.66
CA ALA A 241 15.96 18.40 -4.51
C ALA A 241 15.15 17.09 -4.51
N THR A 242 13.83 17.17 -4.75
CA THR A 242 12.97 15.99 -4.84
C THR A 242 13.32 15.13 -6.06
N GLU A 243 13.60 15.75 -7.21
CA GLU A 243 14.03 15.06 -8.42
C GLU A 243 15.32 14.27 -8.17
N GLN A 244 16.27 14.84 -7.45
CA GLN A 244 17.51 14.16 -7.12
C GLN A 244 17.29 12.89 -6.27
N GLU A 245 16.36 12.92 -5.30
CA GLU A 245 15.97 11.73 -4.54
C GLU A 245 15.26 10.69 -5.41
N GLN A 246 14.33 11.12 -6.28
CA GLN A 246 13.65 10.23 -7.20
C GLN A 246 14.64 9.55 -8.17
N TYR A 247 15.66 10.26 -8.64
CA TYR A 247 16.65 9.70 -9.56
C TYR A 247 17.55 8.64 -8.93
N LYS A 248 17.70 8.59 -7.60
CA LYS A 248 18.34 7.44 -6.94
C LYS A 248 17.57 6.16 -7.23
N LEU A 249 16.25 6.20 -7.14
CA LEU A 249 15.36 5.06 -7.41
C LEU A 249 15.33 4.70 -8.90
N ILE A 250 15.31 5.71 -9.77
CA ILE A 250 15.33 5.52 -11.23
C ILE A 250 16.63 4.85 -11.66
N VAL A 251 17.79 5.34 -11.20
CA VAL A 251 19.09 4.76 -11.55
C VAL A 251 19.21 3.32 -11.06
N LEU A 252 18.73 3.02 -9.85
CA LEU A 252 18.66 1.63 -9.36
C LEU A 252 17.80 0.74 -10.26
N THR A 253 16.62 1.23 -10.66
CA THR A 253 15.71 0.51 -11.56
C THR A 253 16.33 0.28 -12.94
N GLN A 254 17.06 1.26 -13.48
CA GLN A 254 17.79 1.14 -14.74
C GLN A 254 18.87 0.04 -14.67
N LYS A 255 19.50 -0.18 -13.51
CA LYS A 255 20.44 -1.29 -13.33
C LYS A 255 19.75 -2.64 -13.42
N VAL A 256 18.55 -2.78 -12.86
CA VAL A 256 17.75 -4.01 -13.03
C VAL A 256 17.37 -4.23 -14.49
N GLN A 257 16.95 -3.18 -15.20
CA GLN A 257 16.65 -3.26 -16.64
C GLN A 257 17.87 -3.68 -17.44
N LYS A 258 19.05 -3.18 -17.08
CA LYS A 258 20.32 -3.55 -17.71
C LYS A 258 20.64 -5.03 -17.48
N ASP A 259 20.54 -5.53 -16.25
CA ASP A 259 20.78 -6.95 -15.95
C ASP A 259 19.86 -7.86 -16.78
N ILE A 260 18.58 -7.51 -16.90
CA ILE A 260 17.60 -8.26 -17.70
C ILE A 260 18.01 -8.24 -19.18
N MET A 261 18.36 -7.08 -19.71
CA MET A 261 18.81 -6.97 -21.10
C MET A 261 20.05 -7.83 -21.37
N GLU A 262 21.04 -7.79 -20.48
CA GLU A 262 22.27 -8.60 -20.59
C GLU A 262 21.96 -10.10 -20.52
N LYS A 263 21.05 -10.51 -19.63
CA LYS A 263 20.58 -11.90 -19.53
C LYS A 263 19.90 -12.35 -20.84
N VAL A 264 18.92 -11.58 -21.32
CA VAL A 264 18.16 -11.90 -22.53
C VAL A 264 19.06 -11.98 -23.77
N GLN A 265 20.03 -11.08 -23.89
CA GLN A 265 21.04 -11.13 -24.96
C GLN A 265 21.91 -12.38 -24.89
N LYS A 266 22.31 -12.80 -23.69
CA LYS A 266 23.12 -14.01 -23.49
C LYS A 266 22.34 -15.29 -23.81
N GLU A 267 21.06 -15.31 -23.47
CA GLU A 267 20.17 -16.46 -23.72
C GLU A 267 19.74 -16.55 -25.19
N ASN A 268 19.68 -15.41 -25.89
CA ASN A 268 19.20 -15.31 -27.27
C ASN A 268 20.22 -14.57 -28.18
N PRO A 269 21.46 -15.08 -28.36
CA PRO A 269 22.54 -14.34 -29.03
C PRO A 269 22.29 -14.05 -30.52
N ASN A 270 21.35 -14.76 -31.14
CA ASN A 270 21.00 -14.60 -32.56
C ASN A 270 19.70 -13.81 -32.77
N ALA A 271 19.02 -13.40 -31.69
CA ALA A 271 17.77 -12.66 -31.80
C ALA A 271 18.01 -11.23 -32.32
N GLY A 272 17.02 -10.73 -33.05
CA GLY A 272 17.04 -9.34 -33.51
C GLY A 272 16.85 -8.37 -32.34
N GLN A 273 17.29 -7.12 -32.50
CA GLN A 273 17.22 -6.11 -31.43
C GLN A 273 15.78 -5.86 -30.93
N HIS A 274 14.79 -5.86 -31.82
CA HIS A 274 13.38 -5.68 -31.44
C HIS A 274 12.85 -6.84 -30.57
N GLU A 275 13.23 -8.08 -30.93
CA GLU A 275 12.87 -9.28 -30.18
C GLU A 275 13.50 -9.26 -28.78
N LEU A 276 14.79 -8.90 -28.69
CA LEU A 276 15.49 -8.75 -27.41
C LEU A 276 14.81 -7.71 -26.51
N TYR A 277 14.38 -6.57 -27.04
CA TYR A 277 13.63 -5.58 -26.26
C TYR A 277 12.28 -6.09 -25.79
N TYR A 278 11.53 -6.77 -26.65
CA TYR A 278 10.22 -7.35 -26.28
C TYR A 278 10.37 -8.39 -25.16
N GLN A 279 11.36 -9.29 -25.28
CA GLN A 279 11.65 -10.29 -24.26
C GLN A 279 12.09 -9.62 -22.95
N ALA A 280 13.01 -8.66 -23.00
CA ALA A 280 13.47 -7.94 -21.81
C ALA A 280 12.34 -7.15 -21.12
N GLN A 281 11.42 -6.55 -21.88
CA GLN A 281 10.26 -5.89 -21.31
C GLN A 281 9.31 -6.89 -20.63
N THR A 282 9.09 -8.04 -21.25
CA THR A 282 8.25 -9.11 -20.68
C THR A 282 8.84 -9.61 -19.36
N GLU A 283 10.14 -9.92 -19.34
CA GLU A 283 10.83 -10.33 -18.11
C GLU A 283 10.82 -9.25 -17.02
N TYR A 284 10.92 -7.97 -17.40
CA TYR A 284 10.82 -6.86 -16.45
C TYR A 284 9.44 -6.76 -15.81
N GLU A 285 8.36 -6.89 -16.59
CA GLU A 285 6.99 -6.87 -16.04
C GLU A 285 6.72 -8.08 -15.14
N ASP A 286 7.14 -9.28 -15.54
CA ASP A 286 7.01 -10.48 -14.72
C ASP A 286 7.75 -10.33 -13.38
N LEU A 287 8.97 -9.80 -13.44
CA LEU A 287 9.78 -9.54 -12.24
C LEU A 287 9.14 -8.49 -11.34
N LEU A 288 8.57 -7.44 -11.92
CA LEU A 288 7.86 -6.39 -11.18
C LEU A 288 6.61 -6.94 -10.51
N ILE A 289 5.81 -7.77 -11.19
CA ILE A 289 4.64 -8.42 -10.60
C ILE A 289 5.05 -9.30 -9.42
N SER A 290 6.12 -10.08 -9.60
CA SER A 290 6.68 -10.91 -8.53
C SER A 290 7.12 -10.05 -7.35
N GLN A 291 7.82 -8.95 -7.60
CA GLN A 291 8.32 -8.08 -6.55
C GLN A 291 7.18 -7.40 -5.78
N VAL A 292 6.22 -6.80 -6.49
CA VAL A 292 5.05 -6.16 -5.87
C VAL A 292 4.28 -7.15 -5.00
N SER A 293 4.18 -8.41 -5.43
CA SER A 293 3.49 -9.48 -4.67
C SER A 293 4.26 -9.92 -3.42
N ALA A 294 5.57 -9.70 -3.37
CA ALA A 294 6.41 -10.05 -2.23
C ALA A 294 6.50 -8.93 -1.17
N LEU A 295 6.12 -7.70 -1.52
CA LEU A 295 6.20 -6.52 -0.65
C LEU A 295 4.94 -6.38 0.22
N GLU A 296 5.10 -5.85 1.43
CA GLU A 296 3.98 -5.43 2.27
C GLU A 296 3.51 -4.05 1.83
N ILE A 297 2.47 -4.03 0.98
CA ILE A 297 1.90 -2.79 0.45
C ILE A 297 0.53 -2.53 1.10
N GLU A 298 0.39 -1.35 1.68
CA GLU A 298 -0.84 -0.90 2.32
C GLU A 298 -1.31 0.38 1.66
N VAL A 299 -2.50 0.38 1.06
CA VAL A 299 -3.12 1.58 0.49
C VAL A 299 -4.22 2.05 1.44
N LEU A 300 -4.22 3.36 1.74
CA LEU A 300 -5.18 3.99 2.65
C LEU A 300 -6.29 4.72 1.90
#